data_AF-A0A1E7I495-F1
#
_entry.id   AF-A0A1E7I495-F1
#
_cell.length_a   1.000
_cell.length_b   1.000
_cell.length_c   1.000
_cell.angle_alpha   90.00
_cell.angle_beta   90.00
_cell.angle_gamma   90.00
#
_symmetry.space_group_name_H-M   'P 1'
#
loop_
_entity.id
_entity.type
_entity.pdbx_description
1 polymer ?
#
loop_
_entity_poly.entity_id
_entity_poly.type
_entity_poly.pdbx_seq_one_letter_code
_entity_poly.pdbx_strand_id
1 'polypeptide(L)'
;MISLSDINTDQRLDSVTMMPDYCVQEIFSCDINNESCAKILVVLSEQSREIILSNLNTVRKDKISELLELYLSEKTPLTPQEVEISCESLLDRIEYLVKAGFIRISTRNEIDESFLDMSAELINFSDSLPIFDFNHNDLHDLIIWWNLAAKNSKTILGKRYEVQNIILERLDDQFSTELYSTSIDDATEQELHQKSNLLRAEALEDYKIRVNLIESFILSTAQKLSVQQLASELSSFFSDKKAMEERLLKHGPLLLYPAIKERLPAQDIAMSLYKLGLIIADEGLDEMDKYTKKFDDQFFRKGAALLLAGIDEINLGKIITERKKAYTWELETKMKMITDAVICIRNNVSTYVMLELMSSYTVYDFEE
;
A
#
# COMPACT_ATOMS: atom_id res chain seq x y z
N MET A 1 -38.03 -19.10 -21.10
CA MET A 1 -36.87 -18.52 -21.80
C MET A 1 -37.14 -17.04 -21.92
N ILE A 2 -36.57 -16.27 -21.00
CA ILE A 2 -36.62 -14.80 -21.00
C ILE A 2 -35.47 -14.35 -21.93
N SER A 3 -35.76 -13.48 -22.89
CA SER A 3 -34.73 -12.96 -23.80
C SER A 3 -33.95 -11.83 -23.12
N LEU A 4 -32.67 -11.61 -23.47
CA LEU A 4 -31.88 -10.47 -22.97
C LEU A 4 -32.59 -9.12 -23.20
N SER A 5 -33.40 -9.01 -24.26
CA SER A 5 -34.25 -7.84 -24.53
C SER A 5 -35.38 -7.64 -23.50
N ASP A 6 -35.84 -8.69 -22.83
CA ASP A 6 -36.87 -8.60 -21.79
C ASP A 6 -36.26 -8.11 -20.46
N ILE A 7 -35.01 -8.47 -20.15
CA ILE A 7 -34.25 -7.99 -18.96
C ILE A 7 -33.86 -6.51 -19.12
N ASN A 8 -33.51 -6.10 -20.35
CA ASN A 8 -33.19 -4.70 -20.72
C ASN A 8 -34.37 -3.72 -20.50
N THR A 9 -35.57 -4.22 -20.18
CA THR A 9 -36.76 -3.41 -19.90
C THR A 9 -37.17 -3.39 -18.43
N ASP A 10 -36.44 -4.07 -17.54
CA ASP A 10 -36.78 -4.09 -16.12
C ASP A 10 -36.35 -2.77 -15.43
N GLN A 11 -37.22 -1.76 -15.57
CA GLN A 11 -37.09 -0.42 -14.96
C GLN A 11 -36.77 -0.44 -13.45
N ARG A 12 -36.95 -1.59 -12.79
CA ARG A 12 -36.61 -1.81 -11.38
C ARG A 12 -35.10 -1.70 -11.12
N LEU A 13 -34.26 -2.24 -12.01
CA LEU A 13 -32.81 -2.20 -11.83
C LEU A 13 -32.26 -0.79 -12.05
N ASP A 14 -32.72 -0.10 -13.10
CA ASP A 14 -32.38 1.31 -13.32
C ASP A 14 -32.86 2.21 -12.16
N SER A 15 -33.97 1.88 -11.50
CA SER A 15 -34.49 2.66 -10.35
C SER A 15 -33.57 2.64 -9.12
N VAL A 16 -32.61 1.70 -9.04
CA VAL A 16 -31.59 1.70 -7.98
C VAL A 16 -30.77 2.99 -8.02
N THR A 17 -30.53 3.55 -9.20
CA THR A 17 -29.76 4.78 -9.38
C THR A 17 -30.51 6.06 -9.00
N MET A 18 -31.81 5.95 -8.70
CA MET A 18 -32.62 7.04 -8.16
C MET A 18 -32.50 7.12 -6.62
N MET A 19 -31.85 6.15 -5.98
CA MET A 19 -31.58 6.20 -4.56
C MET A 19 -30.43 7.19 -4.26
N PRO A 20 -30.38 7.75 -3.04
CA PRO A 20 -29.24 8.57 -2.63
C PRO A 20 -27.91 7.81 -2.75
N ASP A 21 -26.82 8.52 -3.02
CA ASP A 21 -25.47 7.97 -3.20
C ASP A 21 -25.09 6.95 -2.11
N TYR A 22 -25.31 7.28 -0.83
CA TYR A 22 -24.98 6.37 0.27
C TYR A 22 -25.70 5.01 0.18
N CYS A 23 -26.92 4.97 -0.36
CA CYS A 23 -27.63 3.71 -0.60
C CYS A 23 -26.97 2.93 -1.74
N VAL A 24 -26.63 3.61 -2.84
CA VAL A 24 -25.93 3.00 -3.98
C VAL A 24 -24.59 2.41 -3.52
N GLN A 25 -23.85 3.15 -2.69
CA GLN A 25 -22.57 2.69 -2.13
C GLN A 25 -22.71 1.43 -1.27
N GLU A 26 -23.75 1.34 -0.42
CA GLU A 26 -24.02 0.17 0.42
C GLU A 26 -24.53 -1.05 -0.37
N ILE A 27 -25.32 -0.80 -1.42
CA ILE A 27 -25.80 -1.85 -2.33
C ILE A 27 -24.63 -2.47 -3.08
N PHE A 28 -23.78 -1.64 -3.68
CA PHE A 28 -22.60 -2.05 -4.42
C PHE A 28 -21.34 -2.07 -3.54
N SER A 29 -21.49 -2.45 -2.26
CA SER A 29 -20.36 -2.69 -1.34
C SER A 29 -19.46 -3.83 -1.83
N CYS A 30 -18.34 -4.09 -1.13
CA CYS A 30 -17.48 -5.24 -1.39
C CYS A 30 -18.19 -6.60 -1.19
N ASP A 31 -19.43 -6.61 -0.71
CA ASP A 31 -20.26 -7.81 -0.59
C ASP A 31 -20.74 -8.33 -1.97
N ILE A 32 -20.78 -7.47 -2.99
CA ILE A 32 -20.98 -7.86 -4.39
C ILE A 32 -19.62 -7.82 -5.06
N ASN A 33 -19.15 -8.97 -5.56
CA ASN A 33 -17.86 -9.03 -6.25
C ASN A 33 -17.87 -8.23 -7.57
N ASN A 34 -16.70 -7.81 -8.01
CA ASN A 34 -16.49 -6.96 -9.17
C ASN A 34 -17.03 -7.60 -10.45
N GLU A 35 -16.89 -8.92 -10.58
CA GLU A 35 -17.43 -9.67 -11.72
C GLU A 35 -18.95 -9.58 -11.79
N SER A 36 -19.66 -9.83 -10.68
CA SER A 36 -21.12 -9.74 -10.61
C SER A 36 -21.59 -8.31 -10.83
N CYS A 37 -20.88 -7.33 -10.27
CA CYS A 37 -21.16 -5.91 -10.52
C CYS A 37 -21.07 -5.59 -12.02
N ALA A 38 -19.97 -5.98 -12.68
CA ALA A 38 -19.81 -5.77 -14.12
C ALA A 38 -20.92 -6.44 -14.94
N LYS A 39 -21.32 -7.68 -14.59
CA LYS A 39 -22.44 -8.39 -15.23
C LYS A 39 -23.77 -7.66 -15.08
N ILE A 40 -24.06 -7.11 -13.90
CA ILE A 40 -25.25 -6.27 -13.64
C ILE A 40 -25.20 -5.03 -14.53
N LEU A 41 -24.05 -4.34 -14.59
CA LEU A 41 -23.91 -3.10 -15.34
C LEU A 41 -24.15 -3.28 -16.86
N VAL A 42 -23.91 -4.46 -17.42
CA VAL A 42 -24.14 -4.76 -18.86
C VAL A 42 -25.59 -4.49 -19.27
N VAL A 43 -26.57 -4.76 -18.40
CA VAL A 43 -28.00 -4.60 -18.70
C VAL A 43 -28.59 -3.26 -18.27
N LEU A 44 -27.79 -2.39 -17.65
CA LEU A 44 -28.24 -1.06 -17.25
C LEU A 44 -28.07 -0.05 -18.37
N SER A 45 -28.84 1.03 -18.30
CA SER A 45 -28.62 2.20 -19.18
C SER A 45 -27.22 2.80 -18.96
N GLU A 46 -26.67 3.46 -19.98
CA GLU A 46 -25.36 4.14 -19.88
C GLU A 46 -25.32 5.13 -18.70
N GLN A 47 -26.38 5.92 -18.54
CA GLN A 47 -26.52 6.84 -17.43
C GLN A 47 -26.49 6.14 -16.07
N SER A 48 -27.22 5.02 -15.92
CA SER A 48 -27.23 4.24 -14.68
C SER A 48 -25.85 3.66 -14.36
N ARG A 49 -25.12 3.19 -15.39
CA ARG A 49 -23.74 2.68 -15.22
C ARG A 49 -22.83 3.77 -14.70
N GLU A 50 -22.89 4.97 -15.27
CA GLU A 50 -22.07 6.10 -14.84
C GLU A 50 -22.33 6.47 -13.37
N ILE A 51 -23.60 6.51 -12.95
CA ILE A 51 -23.99 6.81 -11.55
C ILE A 51 -23.45 5.76 -10.57
N ILE A 52 -23.54 4.47 -10.94
CA ILE A 52 -23.01 3.40 -10.08
C ILE A 52 -21.49 3.49 -10.03
N LEU A 53 -20.81 3.64 -11.17
CA LEU A 53 -19.35 3.75 -11.25
C LEU A 53 -18.80 4.98 -10.52
N SER A 54 -19.54 6.10 -10.48
CA SER A 54 -19.14 7.29 -9.70
C SER A 54 -19.29 7.08 -8.20
N ASN A 55 -20.09 6.10 -7.78
CA ASN A 55 -20.32 5.71 -6.39
C ASN A 55 -19.48 4.51 -5.97
N LEU A 56 -18.32 4.27 -6.60
CA LEU A 56 -17.34 3.26 -6.20
C LEU A 56 -16.00 3.92 -5.86
N ASN A 57 -15.18 3.24 -5.05
CA ASN A 57 -13.78 3.61 -4.91
C ASN A 57 -13.02 3.39 -6.23
N THR A 58 -11.89 4.06 -6.39
CA THR A 58 -11.08 4.03 -7.63
C THR A 58 -10.68 2.61 -8.03
N VAL A 59 -10.22 1.80 -7.07
CA VAL A 59 -9.76 0.41 -7.31
C VAL A 59 -10.87 -0.43 -7.95
N ARG A 60 -12.06 -0.43 -7.35
CA ARG A 60 -13.19 -1.23 -7.85
C ARG A 60 -13.74 -0.67 -9.15
N LYS A 61 -13.84 0.66 -9.26
CA LYS A 61 -14.27 1.33 -10.49
C LYS A 61 -13.43 0.91 -11.68
N ASP A 62 -12.11 0.92 -11.54
CA ASP A 62 -11.18 0.58 -12.62
C ASP A 62 -11.38 -0.89 -13.04
N LYS A 63 -11.37 -1.82 -12.09
CA LYS A 63 -11.57 -3.26 -12.37
C LYS A 63 -12.91 -3.57 -13.00
N ILE A 64 -13.99 -2.98 -12.48
CA ILE A 64 -15.34 -3.19 -13.02
C ILE A 64 -15.44 -2.59 -14.42
N SER A 65 -14.84 -1.43 -14.67
CA SER A 65 -14.84 -0.79 -15.98
C SER A 65 -14.10 -1.65 -17.01
N GLU A 66 -12.93 -2.21 -16.66
CA GLU A 66 -12.20 -3.14 -17.52
C GLU A 66 -13.03 -4.39 -17.87
N LEU A 67 -13.67 -5.00 -16.88
CA LEU A 67 -14.54 -6.17 -17.09
C LEU A 67 -15.76 -5.82 -17.95
N LEU A 68 -16.38 -4.66 -17.70
CA LEU A 68 -17.52 -4.17 -18.45
C LEU A 68 -17.17 -3.94 -19.93
N GLU A 69 -16.01 -3.35 -20.22
CA GLU A 69 -15.51 -3.20 -21.59
C GLU A 69 -15.30 -4.55 -22.29
N LEU A 70 -14.76 -5.55 -21.58
CA LEU A 70 -14.59 -6.90 -22.13
C LEU A 70 -15.93 -7.56 -22.49
N TYR A 71 -16.95 -7.39 -21.65
CA TYR A 71 -18.29 -7.92 -21.92
C TYR A 71 -18.99 -7.17 -23.07
N LEU A 72 -18.94 -5.84 -23.07
CA LEU A 72 -19.59 -5.02 -24.12
C LEU A 72 -18.92 -5.17 -25.49
N SER A 73 -17.61 -5.44 -25.52
CA SER A 73 -16.86 -5.71 -26.76
C SER A 73 -16.91 -7.18 -27.23
N GLU A 74 -17.68 -8.03 -26.54
CA GLU A 74 -17.82 -9.47 -26.80
C GLU A 74 -16.48 -10.25 -26.79
N LYS A 75 -15.43 -9.69 -26.18
CA LYS A 75 -14.13 -10.38 -26.00
C LYS A 75 -14.25 -11.53 -25.00
N THR A 76 -15.15 -11.38 -24.03
CA THR A 76 -15.52 -12.41 -23.07
C THR A 76 -17.02 -12.68 -23.24
N PRO A 77 -17.44 -13.86 -23.74
CA PRO A 77 -18.84 -14.14 -23.95
C PRO A 77 -19.57 -14.23 -22.61
N LEU A 78 -20.74 -13.61 -22.54
CA LEU A 78 -21.59 -13.59 -21.35
C LEU A 78 -22.91 -14.29 -21.66
N THR A 79 -23.29 -15.27 -20.84
CA THR A 79 -24.57 -15.95 -21.02
C THR A 79 -25.69 -15.17 -20.33
N PRO A 80 -26.93 -15.17 -20.89
CA PRO A 80 -28.08 -14.54 -20.24
C PRO A 80 -28.31 -15.04 -18.81
N GLN A 81 -28.04 -16.32 -18.57
CA GLN A 81 -28.23 -16.96 -17.27
C GLN A 81 -27.27 -16.39 -16.21
N GLU A 82 -26.02 -16.08 -16.58
CA GLU A 82 -25.06 -15.46 -15.65
C GLU A 82 -25.49 -14.06 -15.23
N VAL A 83 -26.05 -13.29 -16.16
CA VAL A 83 -26.58 -11.95 -15.88
C VAL A 83 -27.80 -12.03 -14.97
N GLU A 84 -28.73 -12.94 -15.26
CA GLU A 84 -29.96 -13.15 -14.48
C GLU A 84 -29.61 -13.51 -13.02
N ILE A 85 -28.68 -14.44 -12.81
CA ILE A 85 -28.21 -14.82 -11.46
C ILE A 85 -27.60 -13.62 -10.72
N SER A 86 -26.76 -12.82 -11.38
CA SER A 86 -26.17 -11.63 -10.74
C SER A 86 -27.22 -10.58 -10.40
N CYS A 87 -28.24 -10.40 -11.24
CA CYS A 87 -29.34 -9.47 -10.97
C CYS A 87 -30.24 -9.95 -9.82
N GLU A 88 -30.55 -11.25 -9.75
CA GLU A 88 -31.29 -11.84 -8.62
C GLU A 88 -30.51 -11.65 -7.31
N SER A 89 -29.21 -11.92 -7.31
CA SER A 89 -28.35 -11.67 -6.14
C SER A 89 -28.35 -10.21 -5.69
N LEU A 90 -28.42 -9.26 -6.63
CA LEU A 90 -28.54 -7.83 -6.30
C LEU A 90 -29.88 -7.52 -5.62
N LEU A 91 -30.99 -8.07 -6.13
CA LEU A 91 -32.32 -7.86 -5.56
C LEU A 91 -32.42 -8.45 -4.14
N ASP A 92 -31.89 -9.66 -3.92
CA ASP A 92 -31.81 -10.28 -2.60
C ASP A 92 -31.00 -9.42 -1.62
N ARG A 93 -29.89 -8.86 -2.09
CA ARG A 93 -29.04 -7.94 -1.31
C ARG A 93 -29.78 -6.66 -0.94
N ILE A 94 -30.48 -6.03 -1.89
CA ILE A 94 -31.30 -4.84 -1.64
C ILE A 94 -32.37 -5.17 -0.60
N GLU A 95 -33.07 -6.30 -0.74
CA GLU A 95 -34.09 -6.72 0.21
C GLU A 95 -33.52 -6.92 1.62
N TYR A 96 -32.35 -7.55 1.72
CA TYR A 96 -31.63 -7.70 2.99
C TYR A 96 -31.28 -6.33 3.61
N LEU A 97 -30.70 -5.41 2.84
CA LEU A 97 -30.30 -4.09 3.32
C LEU A 97 -31.50 -3.27 3.83
N VAL A 98 -32.65 -3.38 3.16
CA VAL A 98 -33.91 -2.75 3.59
C VAL A 98 -34.41 -3.40 4.89
N LYS A 99 -34.47 -4.74 4.95
CA LYS A 99 -34.95 -5.48 6.13
C LYS A 99 -34.08 -5.25 7.36
N ALA A 100 -32.77 -5.16 7.18
CA ALA A 100 -31.80 -4.87 8.22
C ALA A 100 -31.76 -3.38 8.62
N GLY A 101 -32.39 -2.51 7.83
CA GLY A 101 -32.49 -1.08 8.10
C GLY A 101 -31.24 -0.27 7.74
N PHE A 102 -30.31 -0.84 6.96
CA PHE A 102 -29.13 -0.15 6.45
C PHE A 102 -29.49 0.89 5.38
N ILE A 103 -30.49 0.59 4.55
CA ILE A 103 -31.05 1.55 3.60
C ILE A 103 -32.54 1.75 3.87
N ARG A 104 -33.01 2.99 3.72
CA ARG A 104 -34.43 3.34 3.84
C ARG A 104 -34.92 3.81 2.48
N ILE A 105 -35.84 3.04 1.90
CA ILE A 105 -36.57 3.46 0.70
C ILE A 105 -37.66 4.42 1.17
N SER A 106 -37.31 5.70 1.30
CA SER A 106 -38.29 6.72 1.65
C SER A 106 -39.21 6.96 0.46
N THR A 107 -40.53 6.83 0.65
CA THR A 107 -41.56 7.23 -0.33
C THR A 107 -41.84 8.73 -0.31
N ARG A 108 -41.16 9.47 0.58
CA ARG A 108 -41.22 10.93 0.70
C ARG A 108 -39.80 11.50 0.67
N ASN A 109 -39.58 12.50 -0.17
CA ASN A 109 -38.37 13.32 -0.24
C ASN A 109 -38.18 14.15 1.05
N GLU A 110 -37.95 13.51 2.19
CA GLU A 110 -37.84 14.16 3.51
C GLU A 110 -36.46 13.96 4.18
N ILE A 111 -35.43 13.57 3.43
CA ILE A 111 -34.05 13.78 3.88
C ILE A 111 -33.57 15.05 3.18
N ASP A 112 -33.38 16.11 3.95
CA ASP A 112 -32.74 17.34 3.49
C ASP A 112 -31.32 16.99 3.02
N GLU A 113 -31.03 17.11 1.73
CA GLU A 113 -29.72 16.75 1.15
C GLU A 113 -28.58 17.51 1.84
N SER A 114 -28.86 18.66 2.46
CA SER A 114 -27.90 19.41 3.28
C SER A 114 -27.39 18.64 4.50
N PHE A 115 -28.09 17.59 4.96
CA PHE A 115 -27.62 16.72 6.04
C PHE A 115 -26.46 15.81 5.58
N LEU A 116 -26.35 15.54 4.27
CA LEU A 116 -25.30 14.72 3.67
C LEU A 116 -24.23 15.56 2.98
N ASP A 117 -24.32 16.89 3.01
CA ASP A 117 -23.25 17.78 2.57
C ASP A 117 -22.09 17.75 3.59
N MET A 118 -21.29 16.69 3.48
CA MET A 118 -20.09 16.44 4.29
C MET A 118 -18.82 16.95 3.57
N SER A 119 -18.97 17.90 2.65
CA SER A 119 -17.87 18.40 1.83
C SER A 119 -16.79 19.08 2.68
N ALA A 120 -17.19 19.83 3.70
CA ALA A 120 -16.28 20.47 4.64
C ALA A 120 -15.49 19.44 5.46
N GLU A 121 -16.14 18.36 5.92
CA GLU A 121 -15.52 17.25 6.65
C GLU A 121 -14.53 16.48 5.77
N LEU A 122 -14.86 16.24 4.51
CA LEU A 122 -13.95 15.61 3.54
C LEU A 122 -12.73 16.48 3.25
N ILE A 123 -12.92 17.79 3.06
CA ILE A 123 -11.81 18.74 2.88
C ILE A 123 -10.93 18.76 4.13
N ASN A 124 -11.52 18.90 5.32
CA ASN A 124 -10.79 18.87 6.58
C ASN A 124 -10.03 17.55 6.78
N PHE A 125 -10.62 16.41 6.40
CA PHE A 125 -9.94 15.13 6.45
C PHE A 125 -8.75 15.07 5.48
N SER A 126 -8.95 15.45 4.22
CA SER A 126 -7.88 15.49 3.22
C SER A 126 -6.74 16.41 3.65
N ASP A 127 -7.05 17.60 4.18
CA ASP A 127 -6.05 18.57 4.64
C ASP A 127 -5.32 18.12 5.92
N SER A 128 -5.97 17.28 6.74
CA SER A 128 -5.39 16.78 8.00
C SER A 128 -4.67 15.45 7.88
N LEU A 129 -4.83 14.71 6.78
CA LEU A 129 -4.13 13.44 6.54
C LEU A 129 -2.81 13.70 5.78
N PRO A 130 -1.64 13.65 6.45
CA PRO A 130 -0.37 13.87 5.78
C PRO A 130 -0.03 12.71 4.83
N ILE A 131 0.91 12.95 3.91
CA ILE A 131 1.50 11.87 3.10
C ILE A 131 2.18 10.88 4.05
N PHE A 132 1.94 9.59 3.81
CA PHE A 132 2.40 8.47 4.61
C PHE A 132 3.46 7.65 3.88
N ASP A 133 4.58 7.42 4.55
CA ASP A 133 5.61 6.48 4.12
C ASP A 133 6.19 5.83 5.38
N PHE A 134 5.84 4.57 5.61
CA PHE A 134 6.21 3.87 6.84
C PHE A 134 7.72 3.73 7.05
N ASN A 135 8.55 3.91 6.02
CA ASN A 135 10.00 3.92 6.18
C ASN A 135 10.48 5.19 6.90
N HIS A 136 9.78 6.32 6.70
CA HIS A 136 10.11 7.61 7.28
C HIS A 136 9.36 7.90 8.59
N ASN A 137 8.22 7.24 8.81
CA ASN A 137 7.40 7.42 9.99
C ASN A 137 7.84 6.51 11.14
N ASP A 138 7.81 7.02 12.37
CA ASP A 138 8.02 6.20 13.56
C ASP A 138 6.74 5.42 13.95
N LEU A 139 6.82 4.55 14.95
CA LEU A 139 5.66 3.78 15.37
C LEU A 139 4.50 4.66 15.85
N HIS A 140 4.77 5.81 16.46
CA HIS A 140 3.72 6.73 16.93
C HIS A 140 3.01 7.42 15.77
N ASP A 141 3.75 7.86 14.77
CA ASP A 141 3.21 8.40 13.52
C ASP A 141 2.26 7.39 12.86
N LEU A 142 2.64 6.11 12.82
CA LEU A 142 1.80 5.03 12.30
C LEU A 142 0.49 4.92 13.10
N ILE A 143 0.55 4.94 14.44
CA ILE A 143 -0.66 4.88 15.28
C ILE A 143 -1.59 6.04 14.93
N ILE A 144 -1.06 7.27 14.92
CA ILE A 144 -1.84 8.49 14.71
C ILE A 144 -2.49 8.48 13.33
N TRP A 145 -1.72 8.13 12.29
CA TRP A 145 -2.17 8.16 10.91
C TRP A 145 -3.30 7.16 10.66
N TRP A 146 -3.09 5.90 11.02
CA TRP A 146 -4.09 4.85 10.81
C TRP A 146 -5.33 5.05 11.68
N ASN A 147 -5.16 5.59 12.89
CA ASN A 147 -6.28 6.02 13.73
C ASN A 147 -7.14 7.10 13.07
N LEU A 148 -6.50 8.10 12.45
CA LEU A 148 -7.20 9.16 11.72
C LEU A 148 -7.94 8.58 10.50
N ALA A 149 -7.30 7.68 9.74
CA ALA A 149 -7.90 6.98 8.61
C ALA A 149 -9.13 6.15 9.03
N ALA A 150 -9.02 5.36 10.10
CA ALA A 150 -10.09 4.52 10.61
C ALA A 150 -11.26 5.33 11.18
N LYS A 151 -10.97 6.42 11.91
CA LYS A 151 -12.00 7.32 12.44
C LYS A 151 -12.83 7.90 11.30
N ASN A 152 -12.19 8.48 10.29
CA ASN A 152 -12.89 9.14 9.19
C ASN A 152 -13.64 8.17 8.28
N SER A 153 -13.14 6.93 8.12
CA SER A 153 -13.86 5.86 7.41
C SER A 153 -15.21 5.52 8.04
N LYS A 154 -15.42 5.84 9.32
CA LYS A 154 -16.66 5.59 10.06
C LYS A 154 -17.54 6.84 10.23
N THR A 155 -16.93 8.01 10.40
CA THR A 155 -17.66 9.21 10.83
C THR A 155 -18.22 10.03 9.68
N ILE A 156 -17.66 9.93 8.47
CA ILE A 156 -18.17 10.68 7.31
C ILE A 156 -19.25 9.84 6.62
N LEU A 157 -20.47 9.98 7.11
CA LEU A 157 -21.63 9.20 6.67
C LEU A 157 -21.83 9.34 5.16
N GLY A 158 -22.02 8.21 4.47
CA GLY A 158 -22.33 8.18 3.03
C GLY A 158 -21.19 8.64 2.11
N LYS A 159 -19.97 8.76 2.64
CA LYS A 159 -18.76 9.16 1.89
C LYS A 159 -17.61 8.17 2.06
N ARG A 160 -17.95 6.89 2.26
CA ARG A 160 -16.96 5.84 2.57
C ARG A 160 -15.93 5.71 1.44
N TYR A 161 -16.37 5.74 0.19
CA TYR A 161 -15.47 5.57 -0.94
C TYR A 161 -14.60 6.79 -1.21
N GLU A 162 -15.12 7.99 -0.99
CA GLU A 162 -14.32 9.22 -1.04
C GLU A 162 -13.23 9.20 0.03
N VAL A 163 -13.54 8.74 1.25
CA VAL A 163 -12.53 8.56 2.31
C VAL A 163 -11.49 7.50 1.92
N GLN A 164 -11.91 6.36 1.36
CA GLN A 164 -10.97 5.33 0.88
C GLN A 164 -10.03 5.86 -0.21
N ASN A 165 -10.56 6.67 -1.13
CA ASN A 165 -9.74 7.29 -2.19
C ASN A 165 -8.73 8.28 -1.61
N ILE A 166 -9.13 9.14 -0.66
CA ILE A 166 -8.22 10.05 0.05
C ILE A 166 -7.12 9.27 0.77
N ILE A 167 -7.47 8.16 1.45
CA ILE A 167 -6.48 7.31 2.12
C ILE A 167 -5.46 6.78 1.11
N LEU A 168 -5.92 6.24 -0.03
CA LEU A 168 -5.04 5.76 -1.10
C LEU A 168 -4.11 6.85 -1.66
N GLU A 169 -4.64 8.05 -1.90
CA GLU A 169 -3.87 9.18 -2.43
C GLU A 169 -2.77 9.66 -1.46
N ARG A 170 -2.94 9.40 -0.16
CA ARG A 170 -1.97 9.78 0.87
C ARG A 170 -0.94 8.71 1.18
N LEU A 171 -1.08 7.48 0.70
CA LEU A 171 -0.07 6.42 0.83
C LEU A 171 0.98 6.56 -0.29
N ASP A 172 2.24 6.81 0.08
CA ASP A 172 3.38 6.99 -0.85
C ASP A 172 4.38 5.82 -0.79
N ASP A 173 4.05 4.77 -0.03
CA ASP A 173 4.80 3.52 -0.02
C ASP A 173 4.02 2.39 -0.68
N GLN A 174 4.74 1.50 -1.38
CA GLN A 174 4.15 0.40 -2.15
C GLN A 174 3.43 -0.62 -1.26
N PHE A 175 4.01 -0.96 -0.10
CA PHE A 175 3.48 -1.99 0.79
C PHE A 175 2.07 -1.64 1.28
N SER A 176 1.92 -0.45 1.86
CA SER A 176 0.66 0.03 2.43
C SER A 176 -0.37 0.28 1.34
N THR A 177 0.04 0.83 0.19
CA THR A 177 -0.84 1.09 -0.96
C THR A 177 -1.42 -0.21 -1.52
N GLU A 178 -0.58 -1.22 -1.78
CA GLU A 178 -1.03 -2.51 -2.32
C GLU A 178 -1.89 -3.28 -1.32
N LEU A 179 -1.54 -3.24 -0.04
CA LEU A 179 -2.32 -3.87 1.01
C LEU A 179 -3.70 -3.21 1.18
N TYR A 180 -3.73 -1.88 1.25
CA TYR A 180 -4.98 -1.14 1.44
C TYR A 180 -5.89 -1.23 0.20
N SER A 181 -5.33 -1.12 -1.01
CA SER A 181 -6.09 -1.32 -2.25
C SER A 181 -6.73 -2.71 -2.32
N THR A 182 -5.98 -3.76 -1.95
CA THR A 182 -6.53 -5.13 -1.83
C THR A 182 -7.66 -5.20 -0.79
N SER A 183 -7.56 -4.42 0.28
CA SER A 183 -8.55 -4.44 1.37
C SER A 183 -9.89 -3.79 1.03
N ILE A 184 -9.89 -2.78 0.16
CA ILE A 184 -11.09 -2.03 -0.27
C ILE A 184 -11.69 -2.54 -1.59
N ASP A 185 -11.06 -3.57 -2.15
CA ASP A 185 -11.54 -4.32 -3.31
C ASP A 185 -12.62 -5.35 -2.92
N ASP A 186 -12.91 -6.32 -3.80
CA ASP A 186 -13.74 -7.49 -3.52
C ASP A 186 -12.96 -8.74 -3.04
N ALA A 187 -11.66 -8.60 -2.74
CA ALA A 187 -10.84 -9.70 -2.23
C ALA A 187 -11.41 -10.26 -0.93
N THR A 188 -11.39 -11.57 -0.74
CA THR A 188 -11.75 -12.26 0.51
C THR A 188 -10.73 -12.00 1.63
N GLU A 189 -11.10 -12.29 2.89
CA GLU A 189 -10.15 -12.19 4.02
C GLU A 189 -8.92 -13.08 3.81
N GLN A 190 -9.12 -14.28 3.26
CA GLN A 190 -8.03 -15.20 2.96
C GLN A 190 -7.08 -14.64 1.90
N GLU A 191 -7.61 -14.06 0.82
CA GLU A 191 -6.81 -13.42 -0.22
C GLU A 191 -6.03 -12.23 0.32
N LEU A 192 -6.65 -11.40 1.18
CA LEU A 192 -5.99 -10.29 1.85
C LEU A 192 -4.82 -10.78 2.72
N HIS A 193 -5.02 -11.84 3.51
CA HIS A 193 -3.94 -12.43 4.32
C HIS A 193 -2.82 -13.01 3.46
N GLN A 194 -3.14 -13.70 2.36
CA GLN A 194 -2.14 -14.22 1.43
C GLN A 194 -1.33 -13.10 0.78
N LYS A 195 -2.00 -12.04 0.32
CA LYS A 195 -1.36 -10.87 -0.28
C LYS A 195 -0.49 -10.13 0.74
N SER A 196 -0.96 -9.95 1.97
CA SER A 196 -0.15 -9.38 3.06
C SER A 196 1.12 -10.18 3.29
N ASN A 197 1.04 -11.51 3.40
CA ASN A 197 2.21 -12.35 3.61
C ASN A 197 3.21 -12.27 2.45
N LEU A 198 2.72 -12.23 1.21
CA LEU A 198 3.55 -12.06 0.01
C LEU A 198 4.29 -10.72 0.05
N LEU A 199 3.54 -9.62 0.21
CA LEU A 199 4.09 -8.26 0.26
C LEU A 199 5.11 -8.08 1.38
N ARG A 200 4.84 -8.66 2.55
CA ARG A 200 5.76 -8.65 3.69
C ARG A 200 7.04 -9.40 3.37
N ALA A 201 6.95 -10.57 2.75
CA ALA A 201 8.12 -11.35 2.38
C ALA A 201 8.99 -10.61 1.35
N GLU A 202 8.37 -10.03 0.33
CA GLU A 202 9.05 -9.23 -0.71
C GLU A 202 9.74 -8.00 -0.10
N ALA A 203 9.00 -7.18 0.67
CA ALA A 203 9.55 -5.99 1.31
C ALA A 203 10.69 -6.32 2.29
N LEU A 204 10.58 -7.42 3.04
CA LEU A 204 11.65 -7.86 3.94
C LEU A 204 12.89 -8.33 3.21
N GLU A 205 12.73 -9.04 2.09
CA GLU A 205 13.87 -9.53 1.31
C GLU A 205 14.62 -8.36 0.67
N ASP A 206 13.90 -7.43 0.04
CA ASP A 206 14.49 -6.23 -0.55
C ASP A 206 15.23 -5.39 0.48
N TYR A 207 14.61 -5.21 1.65
CA TYR A 207 15.23 -4.49 2.76
C TYR A 207 16.48 -5.19 3.29
N LYS A 208 16.43 -6.52 3.46
CA LYS A 208 17.57 -7.31 3.92
C LYS A 208 18.74 -7.18 2.96
N ILE A 209 18.51 -7.30 1.64
CA ILE A 209 19.56 -7.14 0.63
C ILE A 209 20.19 -5.74 0.75
N ARG A 210 19.37 -4.69 0.86
CA ARG A 210 19.86 -3.31 1.04
C ARG A 210 20.74 -3.16 2.28
N VAL A 211 20.26 -3.61 3.44
CA VAL A 211 20.99 -3.49 4.70
C VAL A 211 22.27 -4.34 4.70
N ASN A 212 22.23 -5.53 4.08
CA ASN A 212 23.40 -6.39 3.88
C ASN A 212 24.48 -5.71 3.03
N LEU A 213 24.09 -5.07 1.92
CA LEU A 213 25.01 -4.33 1.06
C LEU A 213 25.68 -3.18 1.81
N ILE A 214 24.90 -2.41 2.57
CA ILE A 214 25.40 -1.29 3.38
C ILE A 214 26.34 -1.79 4.49
N GLU A 215 25.96 -2.85 5.21
CA GLU A 215 26.81 -3.49 6.22
C GLU A 215 28.12 -3.97 5.61
N SER A 216 28.07 -4.71 4.50
CA SER A 216 29.25 -5.22 3.80
C SER A 216 30.17 -4.09 3.37
N PHE A 217 29.63 -3.00 2.82
CA PHE A 217 30.41 -1.81 2.49
C PHE A 217 31.11 -1.19 3.72
N ILE A 218 30.38 -1.00 4.82
CA ILE A 218 30.92 -0.38 6.03
C ILE A 218 32.07 -1.22 6.60
N LEU A 219 31.87 -2.54 6.71
CA LEU A 219 32.88 -3.44 7.27
C LEU A 219 34.08 -3.58 6.33
N SER A 220 33.86 -3.69 5.02
CA SER A 220 34.94 -3.74 4.02
C SER A 220 35.80 -2.47 4.05
N THR A 221 35.16 -1.31 4.27
CA THR A 221 35.85 -0.02 4.40
C THR A 221 36.69 0.03 5.67
N ALA A 222 36.14 -0.41 6.81
CA ALA A 222 36.88 -0.48 8.08
C ALA A 222 38.09 -1.41 8.02
N GLN A 223 37.95 -2.54 7.32
CA GLN A 223 39.00 -3.51 7.04
C GLN A 223 40.02 -3.06 6.00
N LYS A 224 39.79 -1.91 5.35
CA LYS A 224 40.63 -1.37 4.27
C LYS A 224 40.83 -2.37 3.13
N LEU A 225 39.76 -3.08 2.77
CA LEU A 225 39.77 -3.97 1.62
C LEU A 225 40.05 -3.19 0.34
N SER A 226 40.73 -3.82 -0.61
CA SER A 226 40.94 -3.24 -1.94
C SER A 226 39.62 -3.07 -2.68
N VAL A 227 39.60 -2.16 -3.66
CA VAL A 227 38.42 -1.92 -4.51
C VAL A 227 37.97 -3.20 -5.22
N GLN A 228 38.89 -4.07 -5.67
CA GLN A 228 38.51 -5.36 -6.26
C GLN A 228 37.82 -6.28 -5.24
N GLN A 229 38.30 -6.32 -4.00
CA GLN A 229 37.67 -7.09 -2.94
C GLN A 229 36.28 -6.55 -2.61
N LEU A 230 36.14 -5.21 -2.52
CA LEU A 230 34.84 -4.57 -2.31
C LEU A 230 33.83 -4.94 -3.40
N ALA A 231 34.25 -4.99 -4.68
CA ALA A 231 33.36 -5.43 -5.76
C ALA A 231 32.87 -6.88 -5.58
N SER A 232 33.76 -7.79 -5.17
CA SER A 232 33.40 -9.20 -4.90
C SER A 232 32.48 -9.35 -3.69
N GLU A 233 32.68 -8.54 -2.64
CA GLU A 233 31.83 -8.55 -1.45
C GLU A 233 30.42 -8.04 -1.79
N LEU A 234 30.32 -6.90 -2.47
CA LEU A 234 29.02 -6.33 -2.88
C LEU A 234 28.29 -7.23 -3.89
N SER A 235 29.01 -7.90 -4.79
CA SER A 235 28.38 -8.79 -5.79
C SER A 235 27.83 -10.09 -5.18
N SER A 236 28.27 -10.46 -3.98
CA SER A 236 27.89 -11.73 -3.33
C SER A 236 26.41 -11.83 -2.96
N PHE A 237 25.69 -10.70 -2.88
CA PHE A 237 24.28 -10.63 -2.55
C PHE A 237 23.34 -10.83 -3.75
N PHE A 238 23.88 -11.01 -4.95
CA PHE A 238 23.10 -11.16 -6.18
C PHE A 238 23.21 -12.59 -6.73
N SER A 239 22.12 -13.06 -7.36
CA SER A 239 22.06 -14.39 -7.96
C SER A 239 23.11 -14.60 -9.07
N ASP A 240 23.36 -13.58 -9.89
CA ASP A 240 24.46 -13.56 -10.86
C ASP A 240 25.64 -12.72 -10.34
N LYS A 241 26.36 -13.30 -9.38
CA LYS A 241 27.54 -12.67 -8.75
C LYS A 241 28.53 -12.17 -9.80
N LYS A 242 28.86 -12.99 -10.80
CA LYS A 242 29.90 -12.68 -11.77
C LYS A 242 29.50 -11.50 -12.66
N ALA A 243 28.28 -11.50 -13.19
CA ALA A 243 27.80 -10.37 -13.99
C ALA A 243 27.73 -9.08 -13.16
N MET A 244 27.32 -9.17 -11.89
CA MET A 244 27.27 -7.99 -11.03
C MET A 244 28.67 -7.45 -10.72
N GLU A 245 29.65 -8.32 -10.44
CA GLU A 245 31.04 -7.92 -10.22
C GLU A 245 31.64 -7.24 -11.45
N GLU A 246 31.46 -7.83 -12.65
CA GLU A 246 31.88 -7.23 -13.91
C GLU A 246 31.22 -5.86 -14.13
N ARG A 247 29.93 -5.74 -13.78
CA ARG A 247 29.19 -4.47 -13.88
C ARG A 247 29.73 -3.41 -12.92
N LEU A 248 30.01 -3.76 -11.65
CA LEU A 248 30.61 -2.84 -10.68
C LEU A 248 31.95 -2.32 -11.17
N LEU A 249 32.84 -3.22 -11.59
CA LEU A 249 34.19 -2.86 -12.06
C LEU A 249 34.15 -1.98 -13.33
N LYS A 250 33.25 -2.28 -14.27
CA LYS A 250 33.18 -1.58 -15.56
C LYS A 250 32.39 -0.27 -15.49
N HIS A 251 31.27 -0.26 -14.79
CA HIS A 251 30.30 0.84 -14.81
C HIS A 251 30.29 1.66 -13.53
N GLY A 252 30.71 1.09 -12.39
CA GLY A 252 30.82 1.81 -11.13
C GLY A 252 31.66 3.09 -11.21
N PRO A 253 32.84 3.10 -11.87
CA PRO A 253 33.64 4.31 -12.03
C PRO A 253 32.94 5.41 -12.83
N LEU A 254 32.05 5.03 -13.77
CA LEU A 254 31.32 5.94 -14.65
C LEU A 254 30.16 6.67 -13.95
N LEU A 255 29.77 6.21 -12.75
CA LEU A 255 28.75 6.88 -11.96
C LEU A 255 29.26 8.27 -11.54
N LEU A 256 28.49 9.30 -11.86
CA LEU A 256 28.86 10.69 -11.56
C LEU A 256 28.78 10.99 -10.06
N TYR A 257 27.69 10.57 -9.42
CA TYR A 257 27.43 10.78 -8.01
C TYR A 257 26.86 9.51 -7.38
N PRO A 258 27.38 9.06 -6.24
CA PRO A 258 26.76 7.99 -5.48
C PRO A 258 25.41 8.46 -4.90
N ALA A 259 24.45 7.54 -4.79
CA ALA A 259 23.17 7.79 -4.14
C ALA A 259 22.71 6.54 -3.38
N ILE A 260 22.37 6.71 -2.10
CA ILE A 260 21.78 5.65 -1.28
C ILE A 260 20.44 6.17 -0.78
N LYS A 261 19.37 5.62 -1.35
CA LYS A 261 17.98 5.98 -1.05
C LYS A 261 17.17 4.70 -0.93
N GLU A 262 16.11 4.75 -0.13
CA GLU A 262 15.32 3.57 0.21
C GLU A 262 14.60 2.95 -0.99
N ARG A 263 14.19 3.78 -1.97
CA ARG A 263 13.48 3.37 -3.19
C ARG A 263 14.41 2.91 -4.34
N LEU A 264 15.74 2.93 -4.14
CA LEU A 264 16.66 2.51 -5.20
C LEU A 264 16.77 0.99 -5.27
N PRO A 265 16.80 0.40 -6.48
CA PRO A 265 17.10 -1.02 -6.65
C PRO A 265 18.42 -1.41 -6.00
N ALA A 266 18.51 -2.63 -5.48
CA ALA A 266 19.71 -3.14 -4.81
C ALA A 266 20.98 -3.01 -5.67
N GLN A 267 20.86 -3.19 -6.99
CA GLN A 267 21.97 -3.05 -7.94
C GLN A 267 22.49 -1.60 -7.97
N ASP A 268 21.60 -0.62 -7.94
CA ASP A 268 21.97 0.80 -7.98
C ASP A 268 22.58 1.26 -6.64
N ILE A 269 22.11 0.67 -5.53
CA ILE A 269 22.72 0.84 -4.21
C ILE A 269 24.14 0.25 -4.21
N ALA A 270 24.32 -0.98 -4.71
CA ALA A 270 25.65 -1.62 -4.81
C ALA A 270 26.62 -0.79 -5.68
N MET A 271 26.14 -0.27 -6.81
CA MET A 271 26.91 0.62 -7.69
C MET A 271 27.33 1.92 -6.97
N SER A 272 26.42 2.51 -6.19
CA SER A 272 26.69 3.71 -5.42
C SER A 272 27.67 3.48 -4.28
N LEU A 273 27.53 2.36 -3.55
CA LEU A 273 28.47 1.94 -2.51
C LEU A 273 29.86 1.67 -3.09
N TYR A 274 29.94 1.01 -4.24
CA TYR A 274 31.21 0.80 -4.93
C TYR A 274 31.83 2.13 -5.38
N LYS A 275 31.05 3.06 -5.93
CA LYS A 275 31.53 4.41 -6.27
C LYS A 275 32.05 5.17 -5.04
N LEU A 276 31.40 5.05 -3.89
CA LEU A 276 31.91 5.61 -2.64
C LEU A 276 33.23 4.95 -2.23
N GLY A 277 33.36 3.64 -2.39
CA GLY A 277 34.61 2.93 -2.15
C GLY A 277 35.77 3.43 -3.02
N LEU A 278 35.50 3.77 -4.28
CA LEU A 278 36.49 4.41 -5.17
C LEU A 278 36.90 5.80 -4.65
N ILE A 279 35.92 6.63 -4.28
CA ILE A 279 36.18 7.97 -3.74
C ILE A 279 37.04 7.88 -2.46
N ILE A 280 36.72 6.94 -1.57
CA ILE A 280 37.49 6.72 -0.33
C ILE A 280 38.92 6.26 -0.65
N ALA A 281 39.11 5.42 -1.66
CA ALA A 281 40.43 4.95 -2.07
C ALA A 281 41.29 6.08 -2.68
N ASP A 282 40.67 7.00 -3.42
CA ASP A 282 41.36 8.10 -4.12
C ASP A 282 41.59 9.33 -3.22
N GLU A 283 40.58 9.71 -2.43
CA GLU A 283 40.52 11.00 -1.72
C GLU A 283 40.45 10.86 -0.19
N GLY A 284 40.27 9.64 0.31
CA GLY A 284 40.20 9.33 1.74
C GLY A 284 38.78 9.34 2.31
N LEU A 285 38.66 8.89 3.57
CA LEU A 285 37.36 8.66 4.22
C LEU A 285 36.56 9.96 4.43
N ASP A 286 37.24 11.08 4.73
CA ASP A 286 36.61 12.37 5.00
C ASP A 286 35.82 12.91 3.80
N GLU A 287 36.24 12.56 2.57
CA GLU A 287 35.56 12.99 1.35
C GLU A 287 34.15 12.39 1.23
N MET A 288 33.93 11.22 1.84
CA MET A 288 32.62 10.56 1.87
C MET A 288 31.53 11.46 2.51
N ASP A 289 31.88 12.28 3.51
CA ASP A 289 30.93 13.13 4.24
C ASP A 289 30.23 14.18 3.35
N LYS A 290 30.85 14.56 2.24
CA LYS A 290 30.25 15.47 1.25
C LYS A 290 29.06 14.85 0.52
N TYR A 291 29.02 13.52 0.43
CA TYR A 291 27.97 12.77 -0.25
C TYR A 291 26.91 12.24 0.72
N THR A 292 27.32 11.81 1.92
CA THR A 292 26.44 11.16 2.91
C THR A 292 25.30 12.06 3.42
N LYS A 293 25.52 13.38 3.49
CA LYS A 293 24.50 14.35 3.96
C LYS A 293 23.24 14.41 3.11
N LYS A 294 23.32 13.96 1.85
CA LYS A 294 22.21 13.98 0.88
C LYS A 294 21.53 12.62 0.73
N PHE A 295 21.95 11.62 1.50
CA PHE A 295 21.34 10.29 1.45
C PHE A 295 20.19 10.20 2.43
N ASP A 296 19.10 9.58 1.97
CA ASP A 296 17.88 9.46 2.75
C ASP A 296 17.91 8.21 3.66
N ASP A 297 18.81 7.26 3.41
CA ASP A 297 18.94 6.04 4.20
C ASP A 297 19.58 6.29 5.59
N GLN A 298 18.81 6.01 6.65
CA GLN A 298 19.25 6.25 8.03
C GLN A 298 20.26 5.20 8.52
N PHE A 299 20.17 3.96 8.04
CA PHE A 299 21.09 2.88 8.43
C PHE A 299 22.50 3.18 7.91
N PHE A 300 22.61 3.57 6.65
CA PHE A 300 23.87 4.01 6.05
C PHE A 300 24.45 5.23 6.76
N ARG A 301 23.67 6.31 6.95
CA ARG A 301 24.17 7.54 7.57
C ARG A 301 24.76 7.31 8.95
N LYS A 302 24.07 6.53 9.79
CA LYS A 302 24.55 6.19 11.14
C LYS A 302 25.78 5.28 11.08
N GLY A 303 25.85 4.35 10.14
CA GLY A 303 27.03 3.52 9.93
C GLY A 303 28.26 4.28 9.43
N ALA A 304 28.07 5.18 8.47
CA ALA A 304 29.10 6.09 7.96
C ALA A 304 29.63 7.04 9.05
N ALA A 305 28.77 7.54 9.93
CA ALA A 305 29.19 8.35 11.07
C ALA A 305 30.11 7.58 12.04
N LEU A 306 29.86 6.29 12.26
CA LEU A 306 30.73 5.43 13.08
C LEU A 306 32.09 5.18 12.43
N LEU A 307 32.11 5.00 11.11
CA LEU A 307 33.37 4.93 10.34
C LEU A 307 34.19 6.22 10.47
N LEU A 308 33.56 7.38 10.25
CA LEU A 308 34.21 8.68 10.35
C LEU A 308 34.70 8.99 11.78
N ALA A 309 34.00 8.50 12.80
CA ALA A 309 34.42 8.60 14.19
C ALA A 309 35.64 7.72 14.54
N GLY A 310 36.10 6.86 13.62
CA GLY A 310 37.27 6.02 13.83
C GLY A 310 37.07 4.90 14.84
N ILE A 311 35.84 4.40 14.98
CA ILE A 311 35.55 3.23 15.83
C ILE A 311 36.35 2.02 15.31
N ASP A 312 36.94 1.24 16.22
CA ASP A 312 37.70 0.05 15.85
C ASP A 312 36.81 -1.01 15.18
N GLU A 313 37.41 -1.82 14.31
CA GLU A 313 36.72 -2.79 13.47
C GLU A 313 35.84 -3.77 14.27
N ILE A 314 36.33 -4.25 15.41
CA ILE A 314 35.63 -5.25 16.23
C ILE A 314 34.35 -4.63 16.81
N ASN A 315 34.45 -3.43 17.38
CA ASN A 315 33.29 -2.75 17.95
C ASN A 315 32.35 -2.24 16.86
N LEU A 316 32.86 -1.76 15.73
CA LEU A 316 32.05 -1.38 14.59
C LEU A 316 31.23 -2.57 14.07
N GLY A 317 31.85 -3.73 13.90
CA GLY A 317 31.17 -4.96 13.50
C GLY A 317 30.00 -5.33 14.42
N LYS A 318 30.23 -5.28 15.74
CA LYS A 318 29.17 -5.53 16.73
C LYS A 318 28.04 -4.50 16.64
N ILE A 319 28.37 -3.21 16.59
CA ILE A 319 27.38 -2.14 16.54
C ILE A 319 26.53 -2.24 15.27
N ILE A 320 27.14 -2.43 14.10
CA ILE A 320 26.42 -2.54 12.83
C ILE A 320 25.51 -3.76 12.81
N THR A 321 25.98 -4.91 13.32
CA THR A 321 25.18 -6.14 13.40
C THR A 321 23.93 -5.95 14.27
N GLU A 322 24.09 -5.39 15.47
CA GLU A 322 22.95 -5.15 16.38
C GLU A 322 21.99 -4.10 15.81
N ARG A 323 22.51 -3.07 15.17
CA ARG A 323 21.66 -2.08 14.47
C ARG A 323 20.87 -2.73 13.34
N LYS A 324 21.47 -3.58 12.54
CA LYS A 324 20.77 -4.31 11.47
C LYS A 324 19.62 -5.15 12.01
N LYS A 325 19.83 -5.85 13.13
CA LYS A 325 18.76 -6.60 13.81
C LYS A 325 17.61 -5.68 14.23
N ALA A 326 17.93 -4.59 14.94
CA ALA A 326 16.93 -3.63 15.41
C ALA A 326 16.12 -3.03 14.25
N TYR A 327 16.80 -2.62 13.18
CA TYR A 327 16.16 -2.04 11.99
C TYR A 327 15.28 -3.05 11.23
N THR A 328 15.69 -4.31 11.16
CA THR A 328 14.89 -5.37 10.54
C THR A 328 13.65 -5.67 11.38
N TRP A 329 13.82 -5.75 12.70
CA TRP A 329 12.71 -5.97 13.62
C TRP A 329 11.71 -4.82 13.61
N GLU A 330 12.17 -3.57 13.60
CA GLU A 330 11.32 -2.39 13.50
C GLU A 330 10.47 -2.43 12.22
N LEU A 331 11.09 -2.76 11.08
CA LEU A 331 10.37 -2.89 9.81
C LEU A 331 9.29 -3.98 9.86
N GLU A 332 9.62 -5.16 10.40
CA GLU A 332 8.66 -6.26 10.60
C GLU A 332 7.48 -5.83 11.47
N THR A 333 7.74 -5.11 12.55
CA THR A 333 6.72 -4.57 13.46
C THR A 333 5.83 -3.56 12.75
N LYS A 334 6.40 -2.59 12.02
CA LYS A 334 5.65 -1.61 11.22
C LYS A 334 4.72 -2.29 10.22
N MET A 335 5.21 -3.26 9.47
CA MET A 335 4.40 -3.97 8.47
C MET A 335 3.26 -4.80 9.09
N LYS A 336 3.49 -5.43 10.25
CA LYS A 336 2.43 -6.12 11.00
C LYS A 336 1.36 -5.14 11.48
N MET A 337 1.80 -4.04 12.06
CA MET A 337 0.92 -3.00 12.58
C MET A 337 0.05 -2.37 11.47
N ILE A 338 0.63 -2.09 10.29
CA ILE A 338 -0.11 -1.63 9.11
C ILE A 338 -1.12 -2.70 8.65
N THR A 339 -0.71 -3.97 8.60
CA THR A 339 -1.60 -5.08 8.23
C THR A 339 -2.83 -5.14 9.15
N ASP A 340 -2.62 -5.08 10.45
CA ASP A 340 -3.68 -5.13 11.45
C ASP A 340 -4.61 -3.91 11.35
N ALA A 341 -4.04 -2.72 11.12
CA ALA A 341 -4.81 -1.50 10.93
C ALA A 341 -5.72 -1.58 9.70
N VAL A 342 -5.18 -2.05 8.57
CA VAL A 342 -5.95 -2.25 7.32
C VAL A 342 -7.09 -3.25 7.54
N ILE A 343 -6.82 -4.38 8.21
CA ILE A 343 -7.85 -5.37 8.54
C ILE A 343 -8.93 -4.76 9.45
N CYS A 344 -8.53 -3.97 10.45
CA CYS A 344 -9.46 -3.29 11.35
C CYS A 344 -10.37 -2.30 10.60
N ILE A 345 -9.83 -1.52 9.66
CA ILE A 345 -10.61 -0.60 8.82
C ILE A 345 -11.58 -1.38 7.95
N ARG A 346 -11.10 -2.42 7.26
CA ARG A 346 -11.92 -3.28 6.39
C ARG A 346 -13.08 -3.90 7.15
N ASN A 347 -12.81 -4.49 8.31
CA ASN A 347 -13.80 -5.19 9.13
C ASN A 347 -14.63 -4.24 10.01
N ASN A 348 -14.52 -2.93 9.78
CA ASN A 348 -15.23 -1.89 10.51
C ASN A 348 -15.09 -2.03 12.04
N VAL A 349 -13.92 -2.49 12.50
CA VAL A 349 -13.61 -2.66 13.93
C VAL A 349 -13.57 -1.30 14.62
N SER A 350 -14.03 -1.22 15.87
CA SER A 350 -13.98 -0.01 16.69
C SER A 350 -12.58 0.64 16.66
N THR A 351 -12.53 1.96 16.43
CA THR A 351 -11.29 2.75 16.46
C THR A 351 -10.54 2.59 17.78
N TYR A 352 -11.26 2.42 18.89
CA TYR A 352 -10.69 2.16 20.21
C TYR A 352 -9.97 0.80 20.25
N VAL A 353 -10.58 -0.26 19.72
CA VAL A 353 -9.98 -1.60 19.66
C VAL A 353 -8.73 -1.60 18.78
N MET A 354 -8.79 -0.90 17.64
CA MET A 354 -7.63 -0.72 16.78
C MET A 354 -6.50 0.01 17.50
N LEU A 355 -6.79 1.09 18.24
CA LEU A 355 -5.80 1.81 19.04
C LEU A 355 -5.17 0.93 20.12
N GLU A 356 -5.95 0.11 20.84
CA GLU A 356 -5.43 -0.85 21.81
C GLU A 356 -4.47 -1.85 21.16
N LEU A 357 -4.87 -2.42 20.02
CA LEU A 357 -4.05 -3.35 19.25
C LEU A 357 -2.75 -2.69 18.77
N MET A 358 -2.84 -1.50 18.17
CA MET A 358 -1.68 -0.77 17.67
C MET A 358 -0.75 -0.34 18.81
N SER A 359 -1.30 0.03 19.97
CA SER A 359 -0.49 0.40 21.15
C SER A 359 0.28 -0.80 21.70
N SER A 360 -0.21 -2.03 21.56
CA SER A 360 0.52 -3.23 22.01
C SER A 360 1.89 -3.41 21.33
N TYR A 361 2.06 -2.87 20.12
CA TYR A 361 3.34 -2.87 19.39
C TYR A 361 4.35 -1.86 19.96
N THR A 362 3.90 -0.93 20.81
CA THR A 362 4.75 0.11 21.44
C THR A 362 5.06 -0.17 22.91
N VAL A 363 4.41 -1.17 23.53
CA VAL A 363 4.51 -1.47 24.98
C VAL A 363 5.72 -2.37 25.33
N TYR A 364 6.56 -2.76 24.37
CA TYR A 364 7.75 -3.58 24.64
C TYR A 364 9.04 -2.76 24.60
N ASP A 365 9.29 -2.07 25.71
CA ASP A 365 10.63 -1.68 26.16
C ASP A 365 10.86 -2.38 27.51
N PHE A 366 11.95 -3.17 27.59
CA PHE A 366 12.54 -3.84 28.77
C PHE A 366 11.96 -5.18 29.27
N GLU A 367 12.06 -6.27 28.51
CA GLU A 367 12.43 -7.59 29.09
C GLU A 367 13.32 -8.37 28.11
N GLU A 368 14.64 -8.26 28.30
CA GLU A 368 15.63 -9.35 28.21
C GLU A 368 16.82 -9.06 29.14
#